data_AF-A0A482URY3-F1
#
_entry.id   AF-A0A482URY3-F1
#
_cell.length_a   1.000
_cell.length_b   1.000
_cell.length_c   1.000
_cell.angle_alpha   90.00
_cell.angle_beta   90.00
_cell.angle_gamma   90.00
#
_symmetry.space_group_name_H-M   'P 1'
#
loop_
_entity.id
_entity.type
_entity.pdbx_description
1 polymer ?
#
loop_
_entity_poly.entity_id
_entity_poly.type
_entity_poly.pdbx_seq_one_letter_code
_entity_poly.pdbx_strand_id
1 'polypeptide(L)' 'MQLVVAGGARTAEVVVLESDDQTVRVESIYLFDSRDALQAYFDGPALELREDGKKLWVDTGKISFARRVGEVVFSM' A
#
# COMPACT_ATOMS: atom_id res chain seq x y z
N MET A 1 5.71 -4.79 6.03
CA MET A 1 4.33 -5.33 6.17
C MET A 1 3.84 -5.34 7.60
N GLN A 2 4.65 -5.80 8.57
CA GLN A 2 4.28 -5.83 9.99
C GLN A 2 3.79 -4.48 10.55
N LEU A 3 4.37 -3.36 10.11
CA LEU A 3 3.96 -2.01 10.52
C LEU A 3 2.55 -1.61 10.05
N VAL A 4 2.08 -2.17 8.93
CA VAL A 4 0.74 -1.87 8.39
C VAL A 4 -0.33 -2.67 9.14
N VAL A 5 -0.03 -3.93 9.47
CA VAL A 5 -0.88 -4.77 10.33
C VAL A 5 -0.95 -4.18 11.75
N ALA A 6 0.18 -3.75 12.31
CA ALA A 6 0.21 -3.01 13.58
C ALA A 6 -0.58 -1.69 13.52
N GLY A 7 -0.67 -1.08 12.34
CA GLY A 7 -1.45 0.13 12.07
C GLY A 7 -2.95 -0.12 11.85
N GLY A 8 -3.46 -1.33 12.08
CA GLY A 8 -4.89 -1.64 12.04
C GLY A 8 -5.38 -2.34 10.77
N ALA A 9 -4.49 -2.71 9.85
CA ALA A 9 -4.87 -3.56 8.72
C ALA A 9 -5.06 -5.02 9.17
N ARG A 10 -6.14 -5.66 8.71
CA ARG A 10 -6.38 -7.09 8.89
C ARG A 10 -5.38 -7.92 8.10
N THR A 11 -5.14 -7.53 6.85
CA THR A 11 -4.14 -8.15 5.99
C THR A 11 -3.30 -7.10 5.30
N ALA A 12 -2.08 -7.49 4.98
CA ALA A 12 -1.24 -6.78 4.05
C ALA A 12 -0.66 -7.80 3.08
N GLU A 13 -0.50 -7.41 1.82
CA GLU A 13 0.10 -8.21 0.76
C GLU A 13 0.94 -7.32 -0.15
N VAL A 14 1.97 -7.90 -0.77
CA VAL A 14 2.76 -7.25 -1.81
C VAL A 14 2.75 -8.17 -3.03
N VAL A 15 2.32 -7.61 -4.16
CA VAL A 15 2.25 -8.31 -5.44
C VAL A 15 3.21 -7.65 -6.40
N VAL A 16 4.07 -8.45 -7.04
CA VAL A 16 4.93 -8.00 -8.12
C VAL A 16 4.30 -8.44 -9.43
N LEU A 17 3.95 -7.48 -10.26
CA LEU A 17 3.38 -7.67 -11.59
C LEU A 17 4.45 -7.30 -12.61
N GLU A 18 4.99 -8.31 -13.27
CA GLU A 18 5.91 -8.14 -14.39
C GLU A 18 5.11 -8.00 -15.69
N SER A 19 5.53 -7.08 -16.55
CA SER A 19 4.93 -6.84 -17.86
C SER A 19 5.90 -7.22 -18.97
N ASP A 20 5.38 -7.57 -20.15
CA ASP A 20 6.16 -8.00 -21.31
C ASP A 20 7.16 -6.93 -21.80
N ASP A 21 6.92 -5.66 -21.46
CA ASP A 21 7.78 -4.52 -21.75
C ASP A 21 8.91 -4.30 -20.72
N GLN A 22 9.16 -5.28 -19.84
CA GLN A 22 10.13 -5.22 -18.74
C GLN A 22 9.80 -4.16 -17.66
N THR A 23 8.60 -3.58 -17.69
CA THR A 23 8.13 -2.73 -16.60
C THR A 23 7.72 -3.59 -15.42
N VAL A 24 8.29 -3.32 -14.24
CA VAL A 24 7.89 -3.94 -12.99
C VAL A 24 6.89 -3.03 -12.28
N ARG A 25 5.69 -3.54 -12.04
CA ARG A 25 4.69 -2.87 -11.21
C ARG A 25 4.58 -3.59 -9.88
N VAL A 26 4.80 -2.87 -8.79
CA VAL A 26 4.62 -3.39 -7.43
C VAL A 26 3.33 -2.83 -6.86
N GLU A 27 2.44 -3.71 -6.40
CA GLU A 27 1.23 -3.34 -5.68
C GLU A 27 1.36 -3.74 -4.20
N SER A 28 0.97 -2.84 -3.30
CA SER A 28 0.75 -3.18 -1.90
C SER A 28 -0.74 -3.11 -1.61
N ILE A 29 -1.31 -4.23 -1.18
CA ILE A 29 -2.75 -4.39 -0.96
C ILE A 29 -2.98 -4.56 0.54
N TYR A 30 -3.86 -3.73 1.10
CA TYR A 30 -4.19 -3.75 2.53
C TYR A 30 -5.69 -3.86 2.70
N LEU A 31 -6.12 -4.76 3.58
CA LEU A 31 -7.53 -4.91 3.97
C LEU A 31 -7.73 -4.41 5.40
N PHE A 32 -8.82 -3.69 5.62
CA PHE A 32 -9.21 -3.16 6.91
C PHE A 32 -10.62 -3.63 7.24
N ASP A 33 -10.90 -3.89 8.52
CA ASP A 33 -12.21 -4.40 8.96
C ASP A 33 -13.32 -3.37 8.82
N SER A 34 -12.98 -2.08 8.76
CA SER A 34 -13.95 -1.00 8.58
C SER A 34 -13.33 0.21 7.89
N ARG A 35 -14.20 1.09 7.38
CA ARG A 35 -13.80 2.38 6.84
C ARG A 35 -13.11 3.26 7.88
N ASP A 36 -13.55 3.20 9.13
CA ASP A 36 -12.97 3.98 10.22
C ASP A 36 -11.54 3.51 10.55
N ALA A 37 -11.29 2.19 10.52
CA ALA A 37 -9.95 1.63 10.70
C ALA A 37 -9.00 2.06 9.57
N LEU A 38 -9.49 2.05 8.32
CA LEU A 38 -8.75 2.58 7.17
C LEU A 38 -8.41 4.07 7.35
N GLN A 39 -9.38 4.86 7.81
CA GLN A 39 -9.19 6.30 8.01
C GLN A 39 -8.15 6.57 9.12
N ALA A 40 -8.24 5.87 10.25
CA ALA A 40 -7.26 5.96 11.34
C ALA A 40 -5.84 5.59 10.87
N TYR A 41 -5.70 4.56 10.03
CA TYR A 41 -4.43 4.22 9.41
C TYR A 41 -3.88 5.37 8.53
N PHE A 42 -4.75 6.01 7.75
CA PHE A 42 -4.35 7.12 6.89
C PHE A 42 -3.94 8.38 7.62
N ASP A 43 -4.61 8.68 8.73
CA ASP A 43 -4.36 9.89 9.52
C ASP A 43 -3.16 9.76 10.46
N GLY A 44 -2.67 8.53 10.70
CA GLY A 44 -1.48 8.27 11.49
C GLY A 44 -0.42 7.48 10.73
N PRO A 45 -0.34 6.15 10.91
CA PRO A 45 0.79 5.33 10.45
C PRO A 45 1.16 5.52 8.97
N ALA A 46 0.18 5.73 8.09
CA ALA A 46 0.44 5.86 6.66
C ALA A 46 1.21 7.14 6.28
N LEU A 47 1.15 8.20 7.09
CA LEU A 47 1.90 9.44 6.82
C LEU A 47 3.40 9.19 6.97
N GLU A 48 3.80 8.61 8.09
CA GLU A 48 5.21 8.31 8.39
C GLU A 48 5.79 7.29 7.39
N LEU A 49 5.06 6.19 7.17
CA LEU A 49 5.50 5.12 6.26
C LEU A 49 5.67 5.60 4.81
N ARG A 50 4.86 6.57 4.36
CA ARG A 50 5.01 7.15 3.01
C ARG A 50 6.29 7.95 2.88
N GLU A 51 6.60 8.77 3.87
CA GLU A 51 7.82 9.58 3.82
C GLU A 51 9.07 8.71 3.86
N ASP A 52 9.08 7.66 4.69
CA ASP A 52 10.17 6.69 4.70
C ASP A 52 10.26 5.89 3.40
N GLY A 53 9.11 5.48 2.86
CA GLY A 53 9.05 4.80 1.57
C GLY A 53 9.63 5.64 0.43
N LYS A 54 9.25 6.93 0.34
CA LYS A 54 9.78 7.84 -0.70
C LYS A 54 11.30 7.92 -0.66
N LYS A 55 11.91 8.04 0.52
CA LYS A 55 13.38 8.13 0.69
C LYS A 55 14.11 6.94 0.05
N LEU A 56 13.51 5.76 0.01
CA LEU A 56 14.11 4.57 -0.60
C LEU A 56 14.17 4.64 -2.14
N TRP A 57 13.40 5.53 -2.77
CA TRP A 57 13.19 5.56 -4.23
C TRP A 57 13.54 6.91 -4.87
N VAL A 58 13.87 7.93 -4.07
CA VAL A 58 14.14 9.33 -4.47
C VAL A 58 15.17 9.44 -5.60
N ASP A 59 16.17 8.56 -5.66
CA ASP A 59 17.27 8.66 -6.64
C ASP A 59 17.00 7.92 -7.96
N THR A 60 15.84 7.28 -8.12
CA THR A 60 15.58 6.43 -9.31
C THR A 60 14.97 7.20 -10.49
N GLY A 61 14.29 8.32 -10.25
CA GLY A 61 13.68 9.19 -11.27
C GLY A 61 12.65 8.53 -12.21
N LYS A 62 12.32 7.26 -12.02
CA LYS A 62 11.55 6.42 -12.97
C LYS A 62 10.31 5.78 -12.34
N ILE A 63 9.87 6.25 -11.19
CA ILE A 63 8.77 5.62 -10.42
C ILE A 63 7.60 6.57 -10.31
N SER A 64 6.42 6.05 -10.66
CA SER A 64 5.13 6.70 -10.42
C SER A 64 4.38 5.96 -9.33
N PHE A 65 3.80 6.70 -8.38
CA PHE A 65 2.97 6.13 -7.33
C PHE A 65 1.49 6.34 -7.66
N ALA A 66 0.69 5.29 -7.49
CA ALA A 66 -0.76 5.35 -7.59
C ALA A 66 -1.39 4.64 -6.39
N ARG A 67 -2.52 5.18 -5.91
CA ARG A 67 -3.30 4.59 -4.83
C ARG A 67 -4.74 4.46 -5.28
N ARG A 68 -5.37 3.34 -4.94
CA ARG A 68 -6.80 3.11 -5.11
C ARG A 68 -7.40 2.71 -3.76
N VAL A 69 -8.63 3.10 -3.53
CA VAL A 69 -9.42 2.74 -2.34
C VAL A 69 -10.78 2.26 -2.86
N GLY A 70 -11.26 1.15 -2.32
CA GLY A 70 -12.55 0.57 -2.69
C GLY A 70 -13.08 -0.32 -1.58
N GLU A 71 -14.32 -0.73 -1.73
CA GLU A 71 -14.98 -1.68 -0.82
C GLU A 71 -14.84 -3.10 -1.35
N VAL A 72 -14.57 -4.05 -0.46
CA VAL A 72 -14.53 -5.47 -0.81
C VAL A 72 -15.96 -5.99 -0.88
N VAL A 73 -16.46 -6.17 -2.09
CA VAL A 73 -17.82 -6.68 -2.35
C VAL A 73 -17.91 -8.21 -2.35
N PHE A 74 -16.78 -8.90 -2.59
CA PHE A 74 -16.66 -10.36 -2.51
C PHE A 74 -15.28 -10.72 -1.95
N SER A 75 -15.25 -11.58 -0.94
CA SER A 75 -14.03 -12.22 -0.44
C SER A 75 -14.32 -13.73 -0.32
N MET A 76 -13.48 -14.57 -0.94
CA MET A 76 -13.53 -16.03 -0.76
C MET A 76 -12.97 -16.44 0.60
#